data_AF-A0A2E4URP4-F1
#
_entry.id   AF-A0A2E4URP4-F1
#
_cell.length_a   1.000
_cell.length_b   1.000
_cell.length_c   1.000
_cell.angle_alpha   90.00
_cell.angle_beta   90.00
_cell.angle_gamma   90.00
#
_symmetry.space_group_name_H-M   'P 1'
#
loop_
_entity.id
_entity.type
_entity.pdbx_description
1 polymer ?
#
loop_
_entity_poly.entity_id
_entity_poly.type
_entity_poly.pdbx_seq_one_letter_code
_entity_poly.pdbx_strand_id
1 'polypeptide(L)'
;MNQYQKTRPALTMAIIGMLLWSYASADQRRENLLALSAMADRMETLVAQHGYVDALAKSCSKSRFDKVSVRLPEMLRQAGKRQRLRRLADSGGGSPWRSEKNCRCARKMVQLIGGNWQQVNELLLSEVSKADPAFAVRKAWTRICEARAGF
;
A
#
# COMPACT_ATOMS: atom_id res chain seq x y z
N MET A 1 -13.16 -34.20 -53.46
CA MET A 1 -13.31 -34.27 -51.98
C MET A 1 -11.92 -34.39 -51.38
N ASN A 2 -11.48 -33.42 -50.57
CA ASN A 2 -10.28 -33.58 -49.76
C ASN A 2 -10.54 -32.86 -48.42
N GLN A 3 -10.63 -33.64 -47.35
CA GLN A 3 -10.85 -33.16 -45.99
C GLN A 3 -9.54 -32.58 -45.46
N TYR A 4 -9.52 -31.32 -45.03
CA TYR A 4 -8.70 -30.80 -43.92
C TYR A 4 -9.07 -29.32 -43.69
N GLN A 5 -10.29 -29.10 -43.19
CA GLN A 5 -10.57 -27.91 -42.38
C GLN A 5 -10.23 -28.26 -40.93
N LYS A 6 -9.21 -27.62 -40.33
CA LYS A 6 -9.30 -27.09 -38.95
C LYS A 6 -8.02 -26.38 -38.52
N THR A 7 -8.25 -25.25 -37.86
CA THR A 7 -7.40 -24.58 -36.87
C THR A 7 -6.18 -23.81 -37.39
N ARG A 8 -6.32 -22.48 -37.44
CA ARG A 8 -5.50 -21.53 -36.68
C ARG A 8 -6.09 -20.11 -36.79
N PRO A 9 -6.72 -19.63 -35.72
CA PRO A 9 -6.38 -18.29 -35.23
C PRO A 9 -6.22 -18.36 -33.70
N ALA A 10 -5.11 -18.91 -33.23
CA ALA A 10 -4.83 -19.00 -31.78
C ALA A 10 -3.62 -18.18 -31.33
N LEU A 11 -2.91 -17.51 -32.25
CA LEU A 11 -1.69 -16.78 -31.93
C LEU A 11 -1.88 -15.27 -31.78
N THR A 12 -2.98 -14.70 -32.26
CA THR A 12 -3.23 -13.25 -32.17
C THR A 12 -4.04 -12.85 -30.93
N MET A 13 -4.84 -13.75 -30.34
CA MET A 13 -5.64 -13.43 -29.14
C MET A 13 -4.87 -13.55 -27.82
N ALA A 14 -3.79 -14.33 -27.77
CA ALA A 14 -3.01 -14.49 -26.53
C ALA A 14 -2.22 -13.21 -26.14
N ILE A 15 -1.85 -12.39 -27.11
CA ILE A 15 -1.09 -11.15 -26.87
C ILE A 15 -2.02 -10.03 -26.37
N ILE A 16 -3.28 -10.02 -26.80
CA ILE A 16 -4.26 -9.01 -26.35
C ILE A 16 -4.74 -9.32 -24.92
N GLY A 17 -4.85 -10.60 -24.54
CA GLY A 17 -5.22 -11.01 -23.18
C GLY A 17 -4.17 -10.68 -22.10
N MET A 18 -2.87 -10.73 -22.43
CA MET A 18 -1.80 -10.43 -21.47
C MET A 18 -1.54 -8.93 -21.25
N LEU A 19 -2.05 -8.06 -22.13
CA LEU A 19 -1.92 -6.60 -21.97
C LEU A 19 -3.03 -5.97 -21.11
N LEU A 20 -4.08 -6.74 -20.76
CA LEU A 20 -5.20 -6.25 -19.96
C LEU A 20 -5.00 -6.32 -18.44
N TRP A 21 -3.87 -6.85 -17.96
CA TRP A 21 -3.65 -7.03 -16.51
C TRP A 21 -2.75 -6.00 -15.84
N SER A 22 -2.32 -4.94 -16.53
CA SER A 22 -1.30 -4.00 -16.00
C SER A 22 -1.66 -2.51 -16.03
N TYR A 23 -2.94 -2.16 -16.22
CA TYR A 23 -3.40 -0.78 -16.02
C TYR A 23 -4.71 -0.79 -15.26
N ALA A 24 -4.66 -0.55 -13.95
CA ALA A 24 -5.83 0.02 -13.28
C ALA A 24 -6.25 1.24 -14.11
N SER A 25 -7.52 1.28 -14.53
CA SER A 25 -8.06 2.40 -15.30
C SER A 25 -7.80 3.72 -14.54
N ALA A 26 -7.75 4.84 -15.26
CA ALA A 26 -7.59 6.15 -14.62
C ALA A 26 -8.63 6.39 -13.51
N ASP A 27 -9.84 5.87 -13.72
CA ASP A 27 -10.95 5.89 -12.76
C ASP A 27 -10.65 5.03 -11.54
N GLN A 28 -10.23 3.78 -11.71
CA GLN A 28 -9.86 2.91 -10.59
C GLN A 28 -8.72 3.51 -9.75
N ARG A 29 -7.72 4.11 -10.41
CA ARG A 29 -6.65 4.82 -9.70
C ARG A 29 -7.20 5.98 -8.88
N ARG A 30 -8.10 6.78 -9.45
CA ARG A 30 -8.71 7.93 -8.76
C ARG A 30 -9.49 7.46 -7.54
N GLU A 31 -10.30 6.42 -7.67
CA GLU A 31 -11.05 5.82 -6.55
C GLU A 31 -10.12 5.34 -5.45
N ASN A 32 -9.05 4.63 -5.79
CA ASN A 32 -8.06 4.15 -4.81
C ASN A 32 -7.41 5.32 -4.06
N LEU A 33 -7.04 6.40 -4.75
CA LEU A 33 -6.45 7.58 -4.12
C LEU A 33 -7.44 8.30 -3.18
N LEU A 34 -8.72 8.39 -3.57
CA LEU A 34 -9.77 8.94 -2.72
C LEU A 34 -9.98 8.07 -1.47
N ALA A 35 -10.02 6.74 -1.64
CA ALA A 35 -10.14 5.80 -0.53
C ALA A 35 -8.97 5.94 0.46
N LEU A 36 -7.73 6.05 -0.03
CA LEU A 36 -6.55 6.28 0.80
C LEU A 36 -6.63 7.62 1.54
N SER A 37 -7.08 8.69 0.87
CA SER A 37 -7.28 9.99 1.52
C SER A 37 -8.32 9.91 2.65
N ALA A 38 -9.47 9.28 2.40
CA ALA A 38 -10.50 9.10 3.41
C ALA A 38 -10.04 8.20 4.57
N MET A 39 -9.11 7.27 4.33
CA MET A 39 -8.47 6.50 5.40
C MET A 39 -7.53 7.37 6.24
N ALA A 40 -6.81 8.32 5.62
CA ALA A 40 -5.97 9.27 6.35
C ALA A 40 -6.81 10.08 7.35
N ASP A 41 -7.95 10.61 6.90
CA ASP A 41 -8.85 11.43 7.73
C ASP A 41 -9.44 10.62 8.90
N ARG A 42 -9.86 9.37 8.64
CA ARG A 42 -10.34 8.44 9.69
C ARG A 42 -9.25 8.13 10.70
N MET A 43 -8.01 7.94 10.24
CA MET A 43 -6.89 7.65 11.12
C MET A 43 -6.54 8.84 12.02
N GLU A 44 -6.53 10.06 11.48
CA GLU A 44 -6.31 11.27 12.27
C GLU A 44 -7.41 11.48 13.31
N THR A 45 -8.66 11.23 12.95
CA THR A 45 -9.79 11.28 13.88
C THR A 45 -9.61 10.27 15.02
N LEU A 46 -9.27 9.02 14.71
CA LEU A 46 -9.03 7.99 15.71
C LEU A 46 -7.87 8.37 16.66
N VAL A 47 -6.78 8.91 16.10
CA VAL A 47 -5.61 9.34 16.87
C VAL A 47 -5.96 10.52 17.79
N ALA A 48 -6.73 11.50 17.30
CA ALA A 48 -7.14 12.66 18.09
C ALA A 48 -8.11 12.28 19.22
N GLN A 49 -9.04 11.36 18.96
CA GLN A 49 -10.06 10.95 19.94
C GLN A 49 -9.52 10.00 21.00
N HIS A 50 -8.64 9.07 20.62
CA HIS A 50 -8.27 7.97 21.51
C HIS A 50 -6.76 7.90 21.81
N GLY A 51 -5.92 8.56 21.03
CA GLY A 51 -4.47 8.49 21.18
C GLY A 51 -3.92 7.06 21.15
N TYR A 52 -2.89 6.81 21.96
CA TYR A 52 -2.30 5.49 22.18
C TYR A 52 -3.16 4.68 23.18
N VAL A 53 -4.39 4.35 22.83
CA VAL A 53 -5.22 3.47 23.68
C VAL A 53 -4.69 2.04 23.71
N ASP A 54 -5.12 1.27 24.72
CA ASP A 54 -4.71 -0.11 24.99
C ASP A 54 -4.78 -1.08 23.80
N ALA A 55 -5.68 -0.86 22.85
CA ALA A 55 -5.77 -1.65 21.62
C ALA A 55 -4.50 -1.55 20.74
N LEU A 56 -3.78 -0.42 20.81
CA LEU A 56 -2.48 -0.20 20.17
C LEU A 56 -1.32 -0.49 21.13
N ALA A 57 -1.58 -0.48 22.44
CA ALA A 57 -0.50 -0.56 23.44
C ALA A 57 0.32 -1.85 23.38
N LYS A 58 -0.32 -2.95 22.98
CA LYS A 58 0.34 -4.25 22.79
C LYS A 58 1.04 -4.38 21.43
N SER A 59 0.64 -3.61 20.43
CA SER A 59 1.14 -3.74 19.04
C SER A 59 2.21 -2.71 18.69
N CYS A 60 2.30 -1.62 19.44
CA CYS A 60 3.19 -0.50 19.21
C CYS A 60 3.62 0.09 20.55
N SER A 61 4.82 0.64 20.69
CA SER A 61 5.20 1.44 21.87
C SER A 61 4.70 2.88 21.69
N LYS A 62 4.37 3.62 22.77
CA LYS A 62 3.92 5.03 22.68
C LYS A 62 4.79 5.90 21.75
N SER A 63 6.11 5.93 21.98
CA SER A 63 7.06 6.68 21.13
C SER A 63 7.03 6.30 19.64
N ARG A 64 6.64 5.06 19.32
CA ARG A 64 6.52 4.59 17.95
C ARG A 64 5.16 4.91 17.37
N PHE A 65 4.11 4.82 18.19
CA PHE A 65 2.79 5.27 17.82
C PHE A 65 2.84 6.74 17.41
N ASP A 66 3.42 7.62 18.24
CA ASP A 66 3.54 9.06 17.97
C ASP A 66 4.20 9.35 16.60
N LYS A 67 5.18 8.51 16.20
CA LYS A 67 5.86 8.65 14.91
C LYS A 67 5.04 8.10 13.75
N VAL A 68 4.43 6.93 13.91
CA VAL A 68 3.66 6.25 12.85
C VAL A 68 2.31 6.92 12.64
N SER A 69 1.67 7.42 13.70
CA SER A 69 0.37 8.09 13.66
C SER A 69 0.40 9.43 12.94
N VAL A 70 1.55 10.07 12.88
CA VAL A 70 1.78 11.24 12.03
C VAL A 70 2.14 10.81 10.61
N ARG A 71 3.05 9.84 10.47
CA ARG A 71 3.62 9.50 9.16
C ARG A 71 2.65 8.77 8.23
N LEU A 72 1.88 7.82 8.76
CA LEU A 72 1.01 6.99 7.96
C LEU A 72 -0.13 7.79 7.32
N PRO A 73 -0.87 8.65 8.03
CA PRO A 73 -1.86 9.54 7.41
C PRO A 73 -1.25 10.45 6.34
N GLU A 74 -0.05 10.99 6.59
CA GLU A 74 0.62 11.82 5.59
C GLU A 74 0.94 11.01 4.32
N MET A 75 1.45 9.79 4.45
CA MET A 75 1.69 8.91 3.30
C MET A 75 0.42 8.58 2.54
N LEU A 76 -0.67 8.25 3.24
CA LEU A 76 -1.99 7.97 2.64
C LEU A 76 -2.50 9.18 1.85
N ARG A 77 -2.44 10.38 2.43
CA ARG A 77 -2.88 11.62 1.79
C ARG A 77 -2.01 12.02 0.60
N GLN A 78 -0.72 11.70 0.64
CA GLN A 78 0.22 11.99 -0.44
C GLN A 78 0.36 10.85 -1.45
N ALA A 79 -0.50 9.83 -1.42
CA ALA A 79 -0.44 8.68 -2.31
C ALA A 79 -0.39 9.08 -3.81
N GLY A 80 -1.13 10.13 -4.19
CA GLY A 80 -1.15 10.64 -5.56
C GLY A 80 0.09 11.46 -5.95
N LYS A 81 0.87 11.94 -4.97
CA LYS A 81 2.08 12.76 -5.18
C LYS A 81 3.33 11.90 -5.02
N ARG A 82 3.57 11.04 -6.01
CA ARG A 82 4.57 9.96 -5.98
C ARG A 82 5.96 10.37 -5.47
N GLN A 83 6.50 11.51 -5.93
CA GLN A 83 7.80 12.01 -5.45
C GLN A 83 7.77 12.43 -3.98
N ARG A 84 6.66 13.01 -3.51
CA ARG A 84 6.49 13.32 -2.08
C ARG A 84 6.32 12.03 -1.28
N LEU A 85 5.49 11.10 -1.73
CA LEU A 85 5.32 9.80 -1.07
C LEU A 85 6.65 9.06 -0.92
N ARG A 86 7.48 9.00 -1.98
CA ARG A 86 8.83 8.44 -1.94
C ARG A 86 9.66 9.09 -0.83
N ARG A 87 9.71 10.43 -0.78
CA ARG A 87 10.46 11.17 0.25
C ARG A 87 9.94 10.88 1.64
N LEU A 88 8.62 10.81 1.85
CA LEU A 88 8.03 10.48 3.15
C LEU A 88 8.44 9.10 3.62
N ALA A 89 8.44 8.16 2.68
CA ALA A 89 8.79 6.79 2.95
C ALA A 89 10.29 6.59 3.23
N ASP A 90 11.15 7.35 2.54
CA ASP A 90 12.60 7.44 2.79
C ASP A 90 12.94 8.22 4.08
N SER A 91 12.13 9.22 4.42
CA SER A 91 12.38 10.11 5.55
C SER A 91 12.28 9.36 6.88
N GLY A 92 13.16 9.74 7.81
CA GLY A 92 13.38 9.01 9.05
C GLY A 92 12.16 8.87 9.96
N GLY A 93 12.28 7.95 10.93
CA GLY A 93 11.42 7.75 12.10
C GLY A 93 9.91 7.79 11.86
N GLY A 94 9.26 6.63 11.71
CA GLY A 94 7.79 6.51 11.68
C GLY A 94 7.22 6.00 10.35
N SER A 95 8.01 6.01 9.27
CA SER A 95 7.57 5.35 8.02
C SER A 95 7.33 3.86 8.28
N PRO A 96 6.16 3.31 7.89
CA PRO A 96 5.83 1.90 8.08
C PRO A 96 6.94 0.99 7.57
N TRP A 97 7.51 1.30 6.40
CA TRP A 97 8.53 0.48 5.75
C TRP A 97 9.91 0.53 6.40
N ARG A 98 10.17 1.43 7.36
CA ARG A 98 11.51 1.55 7.98
C ARG A 98 11.86 0.41 8.93
N SER A 99 10.87 -0.30 9.48
CA SER A 99 11.10 -1.45 10.35
C SER A 99 9.83 -2.27 10.53
N GLU A 100 9.99 -3.56 10.84
CA GLU A 100 8.89 -4.48 11.16
C GLU A 100 8.01 -3.93 12.31
N LYS A 101 8.63 -3.27 13.30
CA LYS A 101 7.89 -2.65 14.42
C LYS A 101 6.99 -1.50 13.94
N ASN A 102 7.41 -0.73 12.94
CA ASN A 102 6.56 0.32 12.34
C ASN A 102 5.47 -0.32 11.47
N CYS A 103 5.78 -1.35 10.70
CA CYS A 103 4.81 -2.12 9.93
C CYS A 103 3.69 -2.68 10.82
N ARG A 104 4.02 -3.30 11.95
CA ARG A 104 3.02 -3.79 12.91
C ARG A 104 2.13 -2.69 13.46
N CYS A 105 2.72 -1.55 13.80
CA CYS A 105 1.98 -0.38 14.27
C CYS A 105 1.01 0.12 13.20
N ALA A 106 1.49 0.31 11.97
CA ALA A 106 0.70 0.72 10.82
C ALA A 106 -0.44 -0.28 10.50
N ARG A 107 -0.14 -1.57 10.54
CA ARG A 107 -1.13 -2.65 10.35
C ARG A 107 -2.26 -2.54 11.36
N LYS A 108 -1.93 -2.38 12.64
CA LYS A 108 -2.94 -2.26 13.70
C LYS A 108 -3.77 -1.00 13.55
N MET A 109 -3.14 0.13 13.22
CA MET A 109 -3.86 1.40 12.98
C MET A 109 -4.84 1.28 11.81
N VAL A 110 -4.42 0.65 10.71
CA VAL A 110 -5.30 0.42 9.55
C VAL A 110 -6.45 -0.53 9.90
N GLN A 111 -6.19 -1.60 10.67
CA GLN A 111 -7.24 -2.51 11.14
C GLN A 111 -8.29 -1.80 12.01
N LEU A 112 -7.86 -0.89 12.89
CA LEU A 112 -8.77 -0.17 13.80
C LEU A 112 -9.75 0.76 13.07
N ILE A 113 -9.39 1.25 11.88
CA ILE A 113 -10.28 2.04 11.03
C ILE A 113 -11.03 1.18 9.98
N GLY A 114 -11.03 -0.14 10.16
CA GLY A 114 -11.72 -1.11 9.29
C GLY A 114 -11.03 -1.36 7.95
N GLY A 115 -9.75 -1.00 7.82
CA GLY A 115 -8.98 -1.18 6.58
C GLY A 115 -8.16 -2.47 6.55
N ASN A 116 -7.75 -2.86 5.34
CA ASN A 116 -6.80 -3.95 5.12
C ASN A 116 -5.40 -3.39 4.82
N TRP A 117 -4.44 -3.64 5.71
CA TRP A 117 -3.07 -3.15 5.55
C TRP A 117 -2.39 -3.68 4.29
N GLN A 118 -2.63 -4.93 3.88
CA GLN A 118 -2.01 -5.49 2.70
C GLN A 118 -2.40 -4.70 1.44
N GLN A 119 -3.69 -4.44 1.27
CA GLN A 119 -4.20 -3.65 0.15
C GLN A 119 -3.66 -2.20 0.18
N VAL A 120 -3.68 -1.56 1.35
CA VAL A 120 -3.11 -0.22 1.53
C VAL A 120 -1.61 -0.20 1.15
N ASN A 121 -0.86 -1.19 1.64
CA ASN A 121 0.57 -1.32 1.41
C ASN A 121 0.88 -1.51 -0.08
N GLU A 122 0.16 -2.39 -0.76
CA GLU A 122 0.27 -2.64 -2.20
C GLU A 122 0.01 -1.37 -3.02
N LEU A 123 -1.06 -0.62 -2.68
CA LEU A 123 -1.39 0.64 -3.35
C LEU A 123 -0.30 1.71 -3.15
N LEU A 124 0.18 1.88 -1.92
CA LEU A 124 1.25 2.82 -1.62
C LEU A 124 2.56 2.42 -2.31
N LEU A 125 2.94 1.14 -2.29
CA LEU A 125 4.13 0.62 -2.97
C LEU A 125 4.03 0.79 -4.48
N SER A 126 2.85 0.57 -5.07
CA SER A 126 2.60 0.81 -6.49
C SER A 126 2.85 2.27 -6.87
N GLU A 127 2.31 3.22 -6.10
CA GLU A 127 2.51 4.65 -6.38
C GLU A 127 3.96 5.10 -6.16
N VAL A 128 4.67 4.57 -5.17
CA VAL A 128 6.10 4.88 -5.03
C VAL A 128 6.94 4.25 -6.14
N SER A 129 6.69 3.00 -6.51
CA SER A 129 7.46 2.31 -7.54
C SER A 129 7.33 2.98 -8.91
N LYS A 130 6.22 3.68 -9.16
CA LYS A 130 6.05 4.55 -10.34
C LYS A 130 6.94 5.80 -10.32
N ALA A 131 7.40 6.27 -9.16
CA ALA A 131 8.38 7.35 -9.05
C ALA A 131 9.82 6.85 -8.98
N ASP A 132 10.03 5.64 -8.45
CA ASP A 132 11.34 5.04 -8.26
C ASP A 132 11.20 3.50 -8.34
N PRO A 133 11.40 2.90 -9.54
CA PRO A 133 11.20 1.46 -9.74
C PRO A 133 12.09 0.57 -8.86
N ALA A 134 13.23 1.09 -8.41
CA ALA A 134 14.17 0.37 -7.55
C ALA A 134 13.84 0.52 -6.06
N PHE A 135 12.81 1.29 -5.70
CA PHE A 135 12.46 1.62 -4.32
C PHE A 135 12.17 0.37 -3.46
N ALA A 136 11.28 -0.50 -3.93
CA ALA A 136 10.90 -1.71 -3.21
C ALA A 136 12.07 -2.71 -3.08
N VAL A 137 12.91 -2.80 -4.12
CA VAL A 137 14.02 -3.76 -4.22
C VAL A 137 15.18 -3.37 -3.30
N ARG A 138 15.62 -2.10 -3.32
CA ARG A 138 16.82 -1.64 -2.60
C ARG A 138 16.72 -1.73 -1.09
N LYS A 139 15.51 -1.77 -0.55
CA LYS A 139 15.28 -1.60 0.89
C LYS A 139 14.62 -2.80 1.56
N ALA A 140 14.37 -3.89 0.82
CA ALA A 140 13.64 -5.07 1.30
C ALA A 140 12.33 -4.71 2.03
N TRP A 141 11.72 -3.58 1.66
CA TRP A 141 10.56 -3.01 2.36
C TRP A 141 9.29 -3.82 2.20
N THR A 142 9.15 -4.45 1.04
CA THR A 142 8.19 -5.51 0.78
C THR A 142 8.34 -6.59 1.85
N ARG A 143 9.54 -7.16 2.03
CA ARG A 143 9.81 -8.19 3.05
C ARG A 143 9.55 -7.73 4.49
N ILE A 144 9.78 -6.46 4.81
CA ILE A 144 9.61 -5.91 6.18
C ILE A 144 8.13 -5.72 6.55
N CYS A 145 7.22 -5.53 5.59
CA CYS A 145 5.79 -5.32 5.86
C CYS A 145 4.92 -6.50 5.41
N GLU A 146 5.42 -7.34 4.51
CA GLU A 146 4.78 -8.57 3.99
C GLU A 146 5.10 -9.81 4.85
N ALA A 147 6.09 -9.75 5.76
CA ALA A 147 6.39 -10.86 6.65
C ALA A 147 5.21 -11.19 7.57
N ARG A 148 4.40 -12.13 7.08
CA ARG A 148 3.37 -12.95 7.73
C ARG A 148 2.28 -12.20 8.51
N ALA A 149 1.17 -11.94 7.81
CA ALA A 149 -0.13 -12.38 8.32
C ALA A 149 -0.14 -13.92 8.30
N GLY A 150 0.53 -14.53 9.27
CA GLY A 150 0.55 -15.97 9.49
C GLY A 150 -0.10 -16.22 10.84
N PHE A 151 -1.11 -17.08 10.83
CA PHE A 151 -1.69 -17.75 12.00
C PHE A 151 -0.61 -18.22 12.98
#